data_AF-A0A934RGM4-F1
#
_entry.id   AF-A0A934RGM4-F1
#
_cell.length_a   1.000
_cell.length_b   1.000
_cell.length_c   1.000
_cell.angle_alpha   90.00
_cell.angle_beta   90.00
_cell.angle_gamma   90.00
#
_symmetry.space_group_name_H-M   'P 1'
#
loop_
_entity.id
_entity.type
_entity.pdbx_description
1 polymer ?
#
loop_
_entity_poly.entity_id
_entity_poly.type
_entity_poly.pdbx_seq_one_letter_code
_entity_poly.pdbx_strand_id
1 'polypeptide(L)'
;MKLRRKPTRWTRPKGLTLIELTVVILVLLALISVLFIGGRAWKRGSDRAGCIMNIRNAQQAVRSYQNLRGLNDGVAFDFGVDVVGPGNFIETYPSCPGYGTYTPSPTIPNLGTLAITCSLAGSEDHVPEDYSGW
;
A
#
# COMPACT_ATOMS: atom_id res chain seq x y z
N MET A 1 -60.42 26.82 46.45
CA MET A 1 -60.39 25.83 45.36
C MET A 1 -58.98 25.23 45.28
N LYS A 2 -58.75 24.00 45.78
CA LYS A 2 -57.42 23.36 45.82
C LYS A 2 -57.25 22.47 44.58
N LEU A 3 -56.32 22.82 43.69
CA LEU A 3 -55.96 22.01 42.52
C LEU A 3 -55.13 20.80 42.95
N ARG A 4 -55.72 19.61 42.83
CA ARG A 4 -55.09 18.33 43.16
C ARG A 4 -54.20 17.90 41.98
N ARG A 5 -52.88 18.09 42.10
CA ARG A 5 -51.92 17.64 41.07
C ARG A 5 -51.90 16.11 41.01
N LYS A 6 -52.12 15.53 39.83
CA LYS A 6 -51.96 14.10 39.58
C LYS A 6 -50.47 13.75 39.65
N PRO A 7 -50.06 12.69 40.37
CA PRO A 7 -48.68 12.24 40.37
C PRO A 7 -48.29 11.77 38.97
N THR A 8 -47.20 12.31 38.42
CA THR A 8 -46.60 11.83 37.17
C THR A 8 -46.01 10.45 37.44
N ARG A 9 -46.48 9.45 36.70
CA ARG A 9 -45.96 8.08 36.78
C ARG A 9 -44.57 8.08 36.15
N TRP A 10 -43.52 8.08 36.98
CA TRP A 10 -42.17 7.85 36.49
C TRP A 10 -42.08 6.41 35.97
N THR A 11 -42.02 6.24 34.66
CA THR A 11 -41.72 4.96 34.03
C THR A 11 -40.27 4.62 34.37
N ARG A 12 -40.05 3.49 35.04
CA ARG A 12 -38.69 2.98 35.24
C ARG A 12 -38.04 2.79 33.86
N PRO A 13 -36.85 3.35 33.61
CA PRO A 13 -36.14 3.06 32.37
C PRO A 13 -35.92 1.55 32.31
N LYS A 14 -36.31 0.93 31.19
CA LYS A 14 -35.97 -0.47 30.92
C LYS A 14 -34.47 -0.49 30.62
N GLY A 15 -33.65 -0.80 31.61
CA GLY A 15 -32.22 -0.97 31.42
C GLY A 15 -31.93 -2.18 30.51
N LEU A 16 -30.88 -2.08 29.70
CA LEU A 16 -30.30 -3.22 28.99
C LEU A 16 -29.96 -4.32 30.01
N THR A 17 -30.31 -5.56 29.69
CA THR A 17 -30.00 -6.68 30.59
C THR A 17 -28.49 -6.96 30.58
N LEU A 18 -27.93 -7.45 31.70
CA LEU A 18 -26.50 -7.73 31.79
C LEU A 18 -26.04 -8.72 30.70
N ILE A 19 -26.90 -9.68 30.34
CA ILE A 19 -26.65 -10.67 29.29
C ILE A 19 -26.65 -10.07 27.88
N GLU A 20 -27.51 -9.08 27.62
CA GLU A 20 -27.57 -8.39 26.33
C GLU A 20 -26.31 -7.57 26.10
N LEU A 21 -25.82 -6.90 27.16
CA LEU A 21 -24.57 -6.15 27.10
C LEU A 21 -23.35 -7.07 26.95
N THR A 22 -23.30 -8.20 27.68
CA THR A 22 -22.17 -9.14 27.55
C THR A 22 -22.13 -9.82 26.18
N VAL A 23 -23.28 -10.23 25.62
CA VAL A 23 -23.35 -10.82 24.27
C VAL A 23 -22.89 -9.81 23.22
N VAL A 24 -23.34 -8.55 23.31
CA VAL A 24 -22.92 -7.50 22.36
C VAL A 24 -21.41 -7.28 22.44
N ILE A 25 -20.84 -7.16 23.65
CA ILE A 25 -19.40 -6.95 23.81
C ILE A 25 -18.61 -8.14 23.26
N LEU A 26 -19.03 -9.37 23.53
CA LEU A 26 -18.37 -10.58 23.02
C LEU A 26 -18.35 -10.60 21.49
N VAL A 27 -19.49 -10.27 20.85
CA VAL A 27 -19.58 -10.20 19.38
C VAL A 27 -18.71 -9.07 18.81
N LEU A 28 -18.74 -7.88 19.41
CA LEU A 28 -17.93 -6.75 18.94
C LEU A 28 -16.44 -7.07 19.03
N LEU A 29 -15.96 -7.63 20.14
CA LEU A 29 -14.57 -8.01 20.31
C LEU A 29 -14.14 -9.09 19.30
N ALA A 30 -15.01 -10.08 19.06
CA ALA A 30 -14.76 -11.11 18.04
C ALA A 30 -14.60 -10.48 16.64
N LEU A 31 -15.51 -9.61 16.22
CA LEU A 31 -15.44 -8.95 14.90
C LEU A 31 -14.20 -8.04 14.76
N ILE A 32 -13.88 -7.27 15.81
CA ILE A 32 -12.70 -6.40 15.81
C ILE A 32 -11.41 -7.23 15.63
N SER A 33 -11.31 -8.38 16.30
CA SER A 33 -10.13 -9.24 16.19
C SER A 33 -9.88 -9.75 14.75
N VAL A 34 -10.94 -10.20 14.07
CA VAL A 34 -10.87 -10.66 12.67
C VAL A 34 -10.47 -9.51 11.75
N LEU A 35 -11.03 -8.32 11.98
CA LEU A 35 -10.71 -7.12 11.20
C LEU A 35 -9.22 -6.75 11.29
N PHE A 36 -8.61 -6.83 12.47
CA PHE A 36 -7.18 -6.51 12.64
C PHE A 36 -6.26 -7.52 11.94
N ILE A 37 -6.64 -8.79 11.87
CA ILE A 37 -5.86 -9.80 11.16
C ILE A 37 -5.98 -9.58 9.65
N GLY A 38 -7.22 -9.44 9.16
CA GLY A 38 -7.50 -9.21 7.74
C GLY A 38 -6.89 -7.90 7.23
N GLY A 39 -7.05 -6.80 7.98
CA GLY A 39 -6.53 -5.49 7.61
C GLY A 39 -5.01 -5.45 7.52
N ARG A 40 -4.29 -6.14 8.42
CA ARG A 40 -2.82 -6.24 8.35
C ARG A 40 -2.35 -7.04 7.13
N ALA A 41 -3.01 -8.17 6.83
CA ALA A 41 -2.70 -8.97 5.66
C ALA A 41 -2.97 -8.18 4.36
N TRP A 42 -4.10 -7.48 4.30
CA TRP A 42 -4.46 -6.62 3.16
C TRP A 42 -3.47 -5.48 2.97
N LYS A 43 -3.06 -4.78 4.05
CA LYS A 43 -2.08 -3.69 3.96
C LYS A 43 -0.76 -4.17 3.36
N ARG A 44 -0.22 -5.31 3.83
CA ARG A 44 1.01 -5.89 3.26
C ARG A 44 0.87 -6.23 1.78
N GLY A 45 -0.26 -6.84 1.39
CA GLY A 45 -0.54 -7.12 -0.02
C GLY A 45 -0.63 -5.87 -0.89
N SER A 46 -1.26 -4.81 -0.37
CA SER A 46 -1.34 -3.51 -1.05
C SER A 46 0.02 -2.85 -1.19
N ASP A 47 0.88 -2.96 -0.18
CA ASP A 47 2.24 -2.41 -0.21
C ASP A 47 3.11 -3.11 -1.24
N ARG A 48 3.05 -4.45 -1.28
CA ARG A 48 3.70 -5.27 -2.30
C ARG A 48 3.25 -4.89 -3.70
N ALA A 49 1.94 -4.82 -3.92
CA ALA A 49 1.38 -4.46 -5.23
C ALA A 49 1.79 -3.04 -5.67
N GLY A 50 1.73 -2.07 -4.77
CA GLY A 50 2.19 -0.71 -5.04
C GLY A 50 3.68 -0.64 -5.37
N CYS A 51 4.50 -1.42 -4.67
CA CYS A 51 5.92 -1.53 -4.94
C CYS A 51 6.21 -2.10 -6.34
N ILE A 52 5.55 -3.21 -6.70
CA ILE A 52 5.68 -3.84 -8.03
C ILE A 52 5.25 -2.88 -9.14
N MET A 53 4.19 -2.09 -8.92
CA MET A 53 3.76 -1.07 -9.88
C MET A 53 4.81 0.03 -10.08
N ASN A 54 5.46 0.49 -9.00
CA ASN A 54 6.56 1.44 -9.12
C ASN A 54 7.74 0.87 -9.93
N ILE A 55 8.11 -0.39 -9.68
CA ILE A 55 9.17 -1.09 -10.43
C ILE A 55 8.81 -1.17 -11.92
N ARG A 56 7.56 -1.54 -12.23
CA ARG A 56 7.06 -1.60 -13.61
C ARG A 56 7.10 -0.24 -14.30
N ASN A 57 6.65 0.82 -13.63
CA ASN A 57 6.66 2.18 -14.18
C ASN A 57 8.10 2.65 -14.43
N ALA A 58 9.03 2.35 -13.52
CA ALA A 58 10.46 2.62 -13.69
C ALA A 58 11.04 1.86 -14.89
N GLN A 59 10.69 0.59 -15.07
CA GLN A 59 11.11 -0.18 -16.24
C GLN A 59 10.65 0.49 -17.54
N GLN A 60 9.36 0.84 -17.63
CA GLN A 60 8.79 1.49 -18.81
C GLN A 60 9.42 2.85 -19.08
N ALA A 61 9.72 3.62 -18.03
CA ALA A 61 10.40 4.90 -18.14
C ALA A 61 11.83 4.76 -18.69
N VAL A 62 12.61 3.81 -18.18
CA VAL A 62 13.96 3.53 -18.69
C VAL A 62 13.92 3.04 -20.14
N ARG A 63 12.96 2.18 -20.50
CA ARG A 63 12.78 1.72 -21.89
C ARG A 63 12.40 2.87 -22.83
N SER A 64 11.57 3.81 -22.37
CA SER A 64 11.23 5.02 -23.13
C SER A 64 12.44 5.94 -23.31
N TYR A 65 13.24 6.14 -22.25
CA TYR A 65 14.51 6.87 -22.30
C TYR A 65 15.48 6.26 -23.31
N GLN A 66 15.64 4.94 -23.26
CA GLN A 66 16.47 4.16 -24.18
C GLN A 66 16.04 4.36 -25.63
N ASN A 67 14.74 4.20 -25.92
CA ASN A 67 14.19 4.29 -27.27
C ASN A 67 14.29 5.71 -27.86
N LEU A 68 13.99 6.75 -27.08
CA LEU A 68 14.06 8.14 -27.58
C LEU A 68 15.49 8.60 -27.86
N ARG A 69 16.48 8.03 -27.17
CA ARG A 69 17.89 8.40 -27.34
C ARG A 69 18.68 7.40 -28.19
N GLY A 70 18.05 6.31 -28.66
CA GLY A 70 18.71 5.27 -29.45
C GLY A 70 19.86 4.58 -28.71
N LEU A 71 19.70 4.36 -27.40
CA LEU A 71 20.72 3.73 -26.56
C LEU A 71 20.59 2.21 -26.55
N ASN A 72 21.71 1.52 -26.39
CA ASN A 72 21.74 0.06 -26.22
C ASN A 72 21.65 -0.32 -24.75
N ASP A 73 21.30 -1.58 -24.48
CA ASP A 73 21.39 -2.15 -23.14
C ASP A 73 22.84 -2.11 -22.62
N GLY A 74 23.02 -2.00 -21.30
CA GLY A 74 24.34 -1.96 -20.66
C GLY A 74 25.05 -0.60 -20.69
N VAL A 75 24.50 0.40 -21.38
CA VAL A 75 25.01 1.78 -21.33
C VAL A 75 24.77 2.37 -19.93
N ALA A 76 25.78 3.04 -19.38
CA ALA A 76 25.66 3.73 -18.10
C ALA A 76 24.69 4.90 -18.19
N PHE A 77 23.84 5.05 -17.18
CA PHE A 77 22.91 6.17 -17.05
C PHE A 77 22.62 6.43 -15.57
N ASP A 78 22.10 7.61 -15.24
CA ASP A 78 21.69 7.94 -13.88
C ASP A 78 20.16 8.02 -13.81
N PHE A 79 19.52 6.99 -13.24
CA PHE A 79 18.07 6.96 -13.09
C PHE A 79 17.50 8.22 -12.41
N GLY A 80 18.21 8.79 -11.43
CA GLY A 80 17.75 9.96 -10.69
C GLY A 80 17.81 11.28 -11.47
N VAL A 81 18.61 11.34 -12.54
CA VAL A 81 18.84 12.55 -13.34
C VAL A 81 18.24 12.42 -14.75
N ASP A 82 18.43 11.27 -15.37
CA ASP A 82 18.05 10.99 -16.76
C ASP A 82 16.58 10.59 -16.92
N VAL A 83 16.01 9.94 -15.90
CA VAL A 83 14.68 9.32 -15.97
C VAL A 83 13.70 9.95 -14.99
N VAL A 84 14.16 10.36 -13.82
CA VAL A 84 13.35 11.03 -12.79
C VAL A 84 13.55 12.55 -12.83
N GLY A 85 12.49 13.31 -12.63
CA GLY A 85 12.50 14.77 -12.49
C GLY A 85 11.39 15.45 -13.30
N PRO A 86 11.15 16.75 -13.07
CA PRO A 86 10.13 17.50 -13.78
C PRO A 86 10.34 17.48 -15.30
N GLY A 87 9.35 16.99 -16.05
CA GLY A 87 9.44 16.87 -17.52
C GLY A 87 10.30 15.71 -18.03
N ASN A 88 10.81 14.85 -17.15
CA ASN A 88 11.38 13.56 -17.52
C ASN A 88 10.29 12.49 -17.61
N PHE A 89 10.67 11.22 -17.64
CA PHE A 89 9.76 10.08 -17.82
C PHE A 89 8.96 9.75 -16.55
N ILE A 90 9.51 10.14 -15.40
CA ILE A 90 8.87 10.04 -14.09
C ILE A 90 9.05 11.38 -13.38
N GLU A 91 7.95 12.04 -13.02
CA GLU A 91 8.00 13.38 -12.41
C GLU A 91 8.70 13.40 -11.04
N THR A 92 8.49 12.36 -10.22
CA THR A 92 8.99 12.30 -8.84
C THR A 92 9.57 10.93 -8.52
N TYR A 93 10.65 10.92 -7.72
CA TYR A 93 11.29 9.66 -7.34
C TYR A 93 10.30 8.78 -6.55
N PRO A 94 10.04 7.53 -6.96
CA PRO A 94 9.04 6.69 -6.32
C PRO A 94 9.46 6.34 -4.88
N SER A 95 8.47 6.28 -3.99
CA SER A 95 8.65 5.78 -2.62
C SER A 95 7.91 4.46 -2.45
N CYS A 96 8.56 3.49 -1.79
CA CYS A 96 7.93 2.19 -1.52
C CYS A 96 6.85 2.36 -0.43
N PRO A 97 5.59 1.94 -0.67
CA PRO A 97 4.52 2.06 0.33
C PRO A 97 4.78 1.25 1.61
N GLY A 98 5.56 0.17 1.51
CA GLY A 98 6.04 -0.63 2.65
C GLY A 98 7.30 -0.08 3.32
N TYR A 99 7.74 1.15 3.02
CA TYR A 99 8.94 1.79 3.59
C TYR A 99 10.28 1.14 3.21
N GLY A 100 10.33 0.40 2.10
CA GLY A 100 11.57 -0.06 1.50
C GLY A 100 12.31 1.05 0.73
N THR A 101 13.58 0.79 0.43
CA THR A 101 14.42 1.69 -0.39
C THR A 101 14.57 1.11 -1.79
N TYR A 102 14.48 1.97 -2.81
CA TYR A 102 14.76 1.58 -4.19
C TYR A 102 16.22 1.84 -4.56
N THR A 103 16.85 0.84 -5.18
CA THR A 103 18.19 0.92 -5.73
C THR A 103 18.10 0.78 -7.25
N PRO A 104 18.44 1.82 -8.03
CA PRO A 104 18.43 1.74 -9.49
C PRO A 104 19.62 0.97 -10.04
N SER A 105 19.44 0.38 -11.21
CA SER A 105 20.55 -0.18 -12.00
C SER A 105 21.47 0.95 -12.48
N PRO A 106 22.81 0.78 -12.41
CA PRO A 106 23.76 1.78 -12.91
C PRO A 106 23.83 1.83 -14.44
N THR A 107 23.24 0.84 -15.11
CA THR A 107 23.21 0.71 -16.57
C THR A 107 21.79 0.39 -17.04
N ILE A 108 21.50 0.74 -18.30
CA ILE A 108 20.23 0.37 -18.93
C ILE A 108 20.09 -1.17 -18.84
N PRO A 109 19.03 -1.68 -18.19
CA PRO A 109 18.91 -3.10 -17.90
C PRO A 109 18.73 -3.90 -19.19
N ASN A 110 19.42 -5.04 -19.27
CA ASN A 110 19.13 -6.06 -20.28
C ASN A 110 17.73 -6.64 -20.03
N LEU A 111 17.19 -7.34 -21.02
CA LEU A 111 15.98 -8.14 -20.82
C LEU A 111 16.16 -9.12 -19.66
N GLY A 112 15.15 -9.20 -18.79
CA GLY A 112 15.20 -10.03 -17.59
C GLY A 112 15.93 -9.38 -16.41
N THR A 113 16.24 -8.09 -16.48
CA THR A 113 16.82 -7.34 -15.34
C THR A 113 15.97 -6.12 -15.00
N LEU A 114 15.80 -5.89 -13.70
CA LEU A 114 14.96 -4.80 -13.20
C LEU A 114 15.73 -3.47 -13.24
N ALA A 115 15.06 -2.41 -13.69
CA ALA A 115 15.56 -1.04 -13.69
C ALA A 115 15.79 -0.51 -12.27
N ILE A 116 14.93 -0.91 -11.33
CA ILE A 116 15.07 -0.60 -9.90
C ILE A 116 14.72 -1.84 -9.07
N THR A 117 15.43 -2.06 -7.96
CA THR A 117 15.16 -3.13 -6.99
C THR A 117 14.72 -2.56 -5.65
N CYS A 118 13.82 -3.24 -4.93
CA CYS A 118 13.41 -2.83 -3.58
C CYS A 118 14.16 -3.61 -2.51
N SER A 119 14.55 -2.94 -1.41
CA SER A 119 15.18 -3.59 -0.25
C SER A 119 14.31 -4.66 0.43
N LEU A 120 12.99 -4.61 0.24
CA LEU A 120 12.02 -5.57 0.79
C LEU A 120 11.78 -6.79 -0.12
N ALA A 121 12.48 -6.90 -1.24
CA ALA A 121 12.29 -7.97 -2.22
C ALA A 121 12.38 -9.37 -1.58
N GLY A 122 13.34 -9.59 -0.67
CA GLY A 122 13.54 -10.89 -0.02
C GLY A 122 12.80 -11.12 1.29
N SER A 123 12.20 -10.08 1.89
CA SER A 123 11.54 -10.17 3.20
C SER A 123 10.02 -10.10 3.11
N GLU A 124 9.48 -9.34 2.16
CA GLU A 124 8.03 -9.12 2.00
C GLU A 124 7.57 -9.32 0.54
N ASP A 125 8.39 -9.96 -0.29
CA ASP A 125 8.10 -10.26 -1.70
C ASP A 125 7.84 -9.00 -2.55
N HIS A 126 8.51 -7.89 -2.24
CA HIS A 126 8.44 -6.63 -2.99
C HIS A 126 9.22 -6.69 -4.33
N VAL A 127 8.96 -7.75 -5.09
CA VAL A 127 9.56 -8.04 -6.39
C VAL A 127 8.51 -8.75 -7.25
N PRO A 128 8.46 -8.46 -8.57
CA PRO A 128 7.61 -9.22 -9.49
C PRO A 128 7.98 -10.72 -9.47
N GLU A 129 6.98 -11.59 -9.62
CA GLU A 129 7.21 -13.05 -9.67
C GLU A 129 7.94 -13.49 -10.94
N ASP A 130 7.68 -12.80 -12.05
CA ASP A 130 8.39 -12.97 -13.31
C ASP A 130 8.61 -11.59 -13.96
N TYR A 131 9.85 -11.36 -14.37
CA TYR A 131 10.29 -10.16 -15.06
C TYR A 131 11.23 -10.52 -16.24
N SER A 132 11.23 -11.78 -16.68
CA SER A 132 12.04 -12.27 -17.81
C SER A 132 11.76 -11.52 -19.12
N GLY A 133 10.52 -11.05 -19.31
CA GLY A 133 10.11 -10.27 -20.47
C GLY A 133 10.29 -8.75 -20.34
N TRP A 134 10.95 -8.26 -19.28
CA TRP A 134 11.09 -6.83 -18.97
C TRP A 134 12.49 -6.30 -19.27
#